data_AF-A0A1B6IC95-F1
#
_entry.id   AF-A0A1B6IC95-F1
#
_cell.length_a   1.000
_cell.length_b   1.000
_cell.length_c   1.000
_cell.angle_alpha   90.00
_cell.angle_beta   90.00
_cell.angle_gamma   90.00
#
_symmetry.space_group_name_H-M   'P 1'
#
loop_
_entity.id
_entity.type
_entity.pdbx_description
1 polymer ?
#
loop_
_entity_poly.entity_id
_entity_poly.type
_entity_poly.pdbx_seq_one_letter_code
_entity_poly.pdbx_strand_id
1 'polypeptide(L)'
;MYHIVCDEYSNEILHTPSTKTSVKWLEVPIQKFNCAVQHFVDLLKTHDANITKLKKLQQWEELQKELANALKTVNQLTYLLNDMDNLRNQVVDSEISKFDKLIFNSKQSALNAIKIHQDFRIRSRLPASIGLEDEPSSEEQDQKLQIITELSEDIKQKEKLAVSMEQLHQDAEDIQSLFQDLAQLVHASLVENF
;
A
#
# COMPACT_ATOMS: atom_id res chain seq x y z
N MET A 1 54.73 -7.56 18.06
CA MET A 1 54.20 -8.17 16.83
C MET A 1 53.35 -9.36 17.23
N TYR A 2 52.04 -9.16 17.37
CA TYR A 2 51.09 -10.27 17.42
C TYR A 2 49.86 -9.86 16.61
N HIS A 3 49.75 -10.51 15.45
CA HIS A 3 48.62 -10.52 14.54
C HIS A 3 47.52 -11.42 15.13
N ILE A 4 46.28 -10.91 15.15
CA ILE A 4 45.03 -11.44 14.53
C ILE A 4 45.01 -12.98 14.39
N VAL A 5 44.02 -13.71 14.91
CA VAL A 5 42.69 -13.89 14.26
C VAL A 5 41.52 -14.08 15.23
N CYS A 6 40.38 -13.49 14.83
CA CYS A 6 38.98 -13.87 15.06
C CYS A 6 38.76 -15.40 14.95
N ASP A 7 37.73 -16.03 15.51
CA ASP A 7 36.30 -15.82 15.33
C ASP A 7 35.58 -16.67 16.37
N GLU A 8 34.52 -16.15 16.96
CA GLU A 8 33.24 -16.86 17.13
C GLU A 8 32.20 -15.84 17.58
N TYR A 9 31.79 -15.02 16.61
CA TYR A 9 30.58 -14.20 16.71
C TYR A 9 29.37 -15.13 16.60
N SER A 10 29.11 -15.88 17.67
CA SER A 10 27.83 -16.56 17.83
C SER A 10 26.77 -15.51 18.10
N ASN A 11 25.88 -15.35 17.12
CA ASN A 11 24.66 -14.57 17.16
C ASN A 11 23.86 -14.85 18.45
N GLU A 12 24.06 -14.05 19.48
CA GLU A 12 22.99 -13.75 20.43
C GLU A 12 22.05 -12.79 19.72
N ILE A 13 20.98 -13.34 19.15
CA ILE A 13 19.77 -12.57 18.88
C ILE A 13 19.31 -12.04 20.23
N LEU A 14 19.72 -10.81 20.54
CA LEU A 14 19.18 -9.97 21.59
C LEU A 14 17.69 -9.75 21.29
N HIS A 15 16.85 -10.72 21.68
CA HIS A 15 15.49 -10.42 22.11
C HIS A 15 15.61 -9.61 23.39
N THR A 16 15.84 -8.30 23.23
CA THR A 16 15.59 -7.37 24.31
C THR A 16 14.08 -7.45 24.61
N PRO A 17 13.67 -7.78 25.84
CA PRO A 17 12.28 -7.60 26.21
C PRO A 17 11.99 -6.10 26.06
N SER A 18 11.00 -5.76 25.22
CA SER A 18 10.46 -4.41 25.11
C SER A 18 10.20 -3.90 26.53
N THR A 19 11.06 -3.01 27.01
CA THR A 19 10.87 -2.36 28.30
C THR A 19 9.68 -1.41 28.12
N LYS A 20 8.51 -1.87 28.58
CA LYS A 20 7.28 -1.09 28.49
C LYS A 20 7.52 0.31 29.09
N THR A 21 7.14 1.33 28.34
CA THR A 21 7.38 2.75 28.62
C THR A 21 6.14 3.38 29.26
N SER A 22 6.35 4.23 30.25
CA SER A 22 5.25 5.02 30.84
C SER A 22 4.80 6.14 29.89
N VAL A 23 3.50 6.43 29.88
CA VAL A 23 2.88 7.48 29.05
C VAL A 23 3.52 8.86 29.24
N LYS A 24 4.11 9.13 30.41
CA LYS A 24 4.81 10.41 30.67
C LYS A 24 5.96 10.68 29.69
N TRP A 25 6.67 9.64 29.26
CA TRP A 25 7.78 9.78 28.30
C TRP A 25 7.29 9.96 26.85
N LEU A 26 6.00 9.68 26.60
CA LEU A 26 5.38 9.79 25.28
C LEU A 26 4.59 11.08 25.10
N GLU A 27 4.63 12.00 26.06
CA GLU A 27 3.87 13.26 26.02
C GLU A 27 4.22 14.11 24.79
N VAL A 28 5.51 14.26 24.48
CA VAL A 28 5.99 15.01 23.30
C VAL A 28 5.54 14.34 21.99
N PRO A 29 5.76 13.03 21.77
CA PRO A 29 5.21 12.32 20.62
C PRO A 29 3.69 12.46 20.46
N ILE A 30 2.92 12.33 21.55
CA ILE A 30 1.45 12.46 21.55
C ILE A 30 1.03 13.87 21.14
N GLN A 31 1.66 14.91 21.70
CA GLN A 31 1.36 16.29 21.35
C GLN A 31 1.70 16.58 19.89
N LYS A 32 2.86 16.09 19.41
CA LYS A 32 3.25 16.22 18.01
C LYS A 32 2.24 15.55 17.07
N PHE A 33 1.79 14.34 17.41
CA PHE A 33 0.75 13.64 16.67
C PHE A 33 -0.54 14.46 16.61
N ASN A 34 -1.03 14.96 17.75
CA ASN A 34 -2.25 15.75 17.82
C ASN A 34 -2.20 16.99 16.93
N CYS A 35 -1.10 17.75 16.98
CA CYS A 35 -0.91 18.93 16.12
C CYS A 35 -0.80 18.55 14.64
N ALA A 36 -0.04 17.50 14.31
CA ALA A 36 0.18 17.08 12.93
C ALA A 36 -1.12 16.58 12.27
N VAL A 37 -1.92 15.81 13.01
CA VAL A 37 -3.24 15.37 12.54
C VAL A 37 -4.11 16.56 12.20
N GLN A 38 -4.18 17.57 13.08
CA GLN A 38 -5.02 18.74 12.85
C GLN A 38 -4.63 19.45 11.54
N HIS A 39 -3.33 19.66 11.34
CA HIS A 39 -2.80 20.24 10.11
C HIS A 39 -3.16 19.43 8.85
N PHE A 40 -2.91 18.11 8.86
CA PHE A 40 -3.17 17.28 7.69
C PHE A 40 -4.65 17.08 7.40
N VAL A 41 -5.51 17.08 8.42
CA VAL A 41 -6.97 17.04 8.23
C VAL A 41 -7.46 18.29 7.51
N ASP A 42 -6.99 19.47 7.92
CA ASP A 42 -7.39 20.73 7.28
C ASP A 42 -6.81 20.87 5.86
N LEU A 43 -5.59 20.38 5.65
CA LEU A 43 -4.99 20.29 4.32
C LEU A 43 -5.79 19.37 3.40
N LEU A 44 -6.26 18.21 3.89
CA LEU A 44 -7.05 17.27 3.10
C LEU A 44 -8.41 17.87 2.68
N LYS A 45 -9.09 18.59 3.59
CA LYS A 45 -10.31 19.34 3.23
C LYS A 45 -10.05 20.39 2.14
N THR A 46 -8.90 21.04 2.20
CA THR A 46 -8.49 22.02 1.19
C THR A 46 -8.29 21.36 -0.17
N HIS A 47 -7.61 20.20 -0.19
CA HIS A 47 -7.46 19.40 -1.41
C HIS A 47 -8.83 18.97 -1.99
N ASP A 48 -9.79 18.55 -1.16
CA ASP A 48 -11.14 18.18 -1.65
C ASP A 48 -11.88 19.34 -2.30
N ALA A 49 -11.77 20.54 -1.72
CA ALA A 49 -12.35 21.76 -2.29
C ALA A 49 -11.67 22.12 -3.64
N ASN A 50 -10.35 22.03 -3.70
CA ASN A 50 -9.57 22.29 -4.91
C ASN A 50 -9.88 21.28 -6.02
N ILE A 51 -9.94 19.98 -5.70
CA ILE A 51 -10.33 18.92 -6.63
C ILE A 51 -11.70 19.23 -7.24
N THR A 52 -12.67 19.63 -6.40
CA THR A 52 -14.01 20.00 -6.87
C THR A 52 -13.96 21.19 -7.82
N LYS A 53 -13.19 22.22 -7.48
CA LYS A 53 -13.03 23.42 -8.30
C LYS A 53 -12.35 23.12 -9.65
N LEU A 54 -11.21 22.44 -9.62
CA LEU A 54 -10.42 22.09 -10.82
C LEU A 54 -11.21 21.17 -11.76
N LYS A 55 -11.99 20.23 -11.21
CA LYS A 55 -12.88 19.38 -11.99
C LYS A 55 -13.96 20.19 -12.72
N LYS A 56 -14.57 21.18 -12.07
CA LYS A 56 -15.58 22.06 -12.69
C LYS A 56 -14.99 22.95 -13.79
N LEU A 57 -13.74 23.39 -13.62
CA LEU A 57 -13.02 24.22 -14.58
C LEU A 57 -12.32 23.43 -15.69
N GLN A 58 -12.44 22.09 -15.68
CA GLN A 58 -11.77 21.18 -16.63
C GLN A 58 -10.24 21.38 -16.71
N GLN A 59 -9.61 21.79 -15.61
CA GLN A 59 -8.16 21.98 -15.51
C GLN A 59 -7.47 20.65 -15.16
N TRP A 60 -7.32 19.79 -16.18
CA TRP A 60 -6.94 18.39 -15.97
C TRP A 60 -5.52 18.18 -15.43
N GLU A 61 -4.54 18.99 -15.87
CA GLU A 61 -3.15 18.86 -15.42
C GLU A 61 -3.02 19.20 -13.92
N GLU A 62 -3.59 20.33 -13.50
CA GLU A 62 -3.65 20.76 -12.12
C GLU A 62 -4.46 19.78 -11.27
N LEU A 63 -5.55 19.24 -11.81
CA LEU A 63 -6.36 18.23 -11.12
C LEU A 63 -5.54 16.96 -10.79
N GLN A 64 -4.71 16.47 -11.72
CA GLN A 64 -3.85 15.30 -11.45
C GLN A 64 -2.82 15.61 -10.36
N LYS A 65 -2.20 16.80 -10.40
CA LYS A 65 -1.27 17.25 -9.35
C LYS A 65 -1.97 17.31 -7.99
N GLU A 66 -3.17 17.87 -7.95
CA GLU A 66 -3.94 18.00 -6.70
C GLU A 66 -4.39 16.64 -6.14
N LEU A 67 -4.79 15.70 -7.00
CA LEU A 67 -5.11 14.33 -6.60
C LEU A 67 -3.88 13.59 -6.02
N ALA A 68 -2.70 13.80 -6.61
CA ALA A 68 -1.46 13.23 -6.09
C ALA A 68 -1.08 13.84 -4.73
N ASN A 69 -1.29 15.14 -4.55
CA ASN A 69 -1.05 15.82 -3.27
C ASN A 69 -2.02 15.32 -2.18
N ALA A 70 -3.31 15.21 -2.49
CA ALA A 70 -4.31 14.66 -1.58
C ALA A 70 -3.94 13.23 -1.13
N LEU A 71 -3.49 12.38 -2.08
CA LEU A 71 -3.02 11.03 -1.78
C LEU A 71 -1.81 11.03 -0.83
N LYS A 72 -0.84 11.94 -1.02
CA LYS A 72 0.29 12.09 -0.09
C LYS A 72 -0.19 12.45 1.32
N THR A 73 -1.16 13.36 1.44
CA THR A 73 -1.74 13.74 2.74
C THR A 73 -2.46 12.57 3.42
N VAL A 74 -3.22 11.76 2.67
CA VAL A 74 -3.84 10.53 3.20
C VAL A 74 -2.78 9.55 3.71
N ASN A 75 -1.69 9.37 2.96
CA ASN A 75 -0.59 8.51 3.37
C ASN A 75 0.10 9.04 4.64
N GLN A 76 0.28 10.36 4.77
CA GLN A 76 0.81 10.99 5.99
C GLN A 76 -0.10 10.74 7.21
N LEU A 77 -1.42 10.91 7.06
CA LEU A 77 -2.36 10.59 8.13
C LEU A 77 -2.32 9.10 8.52
N THR A 78 -2.21 8.21 7.53
CA THR A 78 -2.11 6.76 7.75
C THR A 78 -0.82 6.39 8.48
N TYR A 79 0.30 7.01 8.08
CA TYR A 79 1.58 6.84 8.76
C TYR A 79 1.50 7.28 10.23
N LEU A 80 0.91 8.45 10.51
CA LEU A 80 0.73 8.94 11.88
C LEU A 80 -0.12 8.00 12.74
N LEU A 81 -1.19 7.41 12.17
CA LEU A 81 -2.01 6.44 12.87
C LEU A 81 -1.23 5.17 13.22
N ASN A 82 -0.46 4.64 12.27
CA ASN A 82 0.38 3.46 12.49
C ASN A 82 1.49 3.73 13.51
N ASP A 83 2.09 4.93 13.49
CA ASP A 83 3.10 5.34 14.47
C ASP A 83 2.51 5.34 15.89
N MET A 84 1.29 5.84 16.07
CA MET A 84 0.61 5.80 17.37
C MET A 84 0.24 4.38 17.81
N ASP A 85 -0.16 3.51 16.90
CA ASP A 85 -0.43 2.10 17.21
C ASP A 85 0.87 1.36 17.61
N ASN A 86 2.01 1.70 16.98
CA ASN A 86 3.33 1.20 17.38
C ASN A 86 3.77 1.72 18.75
N LEU A 87 3.55 3.00 19.04
CA LEU A 87 3.83 3.57 20.37
C LEU A 87 2.94 2.93 21.43
N ARG A 88 1.66 2.69 21.13
CA ARG A 88 0.71 2.02 22.04
C ARG A 88 1.20 0.65 22.48
N ASN A 89 1.80 -0.13 21.58
CA ASN A 89 2.37 -1.45 21.89
C ASN A 89 3.56 -1.39 22.85
N GLN A 90 4.19 -0.23 22.98
CA GLN A 90 5.31 0.01 23.89
C GLN A 90 4.84 0.56 25.25
N VAL A 91 3.57 0.88 25.44
CA VAL A 91 3.04 1.44 26.69
C VAL A 91 2.84 0.33 27.74
N VAL A 92 3.11 0.63 29.01
CA VAL A 92 2.78 -0.27 30.14
C VAL A 92 1.27 -0.53 30.18
N ASP A 93 0.85 -1.79 30.34
CA ASP A 93 -0.56 -2.21 30.22
C ASP A 93 -1.53 -1.40 31.09
N SER A 94 -1.09 -1.03 32.30
CA SER A 94 -1.87 -0.22 33.24
C SER A 94 -2.14 1.21 32.73
N GLU A 95 -1.33 1.73 31.82
CA GLU A 95 -1.45 3.08 31.28
C GLU A 95 -1.99 3.14 29.84
N ILE A 96 -2.25 2.00 29.20
CA ILE A 96 -2.81 1.95 27.82
C ILE A 96 -4.11 2.76 27.71
N SER A 97 -5.02 2.63 28.67
CA SER A 97 -6.28 3.39 28.65
C SER A 97 -6.05 4.90 28.73
N LYS A 98 -5.00 5.34 29.46
CA LYS A 98 -4.63 6.75 29.55
C LYS A 98 -4.06 7.24 28.22
N PHE A 99 -3.20 6.45 27.59
CA PHE A 99 -2.68 6.74 26.25
C PHE A 99 -3.81 6.91 25.23
N ASP A 100 -4.73 5.94 25.17
CA ASP A 100 -5.85 5.95 24.23
C ASP A 100 -6.72 7.21 24.39
N LYS A 101 -6.99 7.64 25.63
CA LYS A 101 -7.74 8.88 25.90
C LYS A 101 -7.04 10.14 25.36
N LEU A 102 -5.72 10.20 25.40
CA LEU A 102 -4.96 11.38 24.96
C LEU A 102 -4.92 11.53 23.44
N ILE A 103 -4.98 10.41 22.71
CA ILE A 103 -4.94 10.41 21.24
C ILE A 103 -6.33 10.29 20.59
N PHE A 104 -7.37 9.96 21.38
CA PHE A 104 -8.69 9.57 20.87
C PHE A 104 -9.26 10.55 19.85
N ASN A 105 -9.33 11.84 20.21
CA ASN A 105 -9.94 12.87 19.35
C ASN A 105 -9.19 13.01 18.02
N SER A 106 -7.85 13.04 18.06
CA SER A 106 -7.02 13.14 16.86
C SER A 106 -7.13 11.86 16.02
N LYS A 107 -7.09 10.68 16.63
CA LYS A 107 -7.27 9.40 15.93
C LYS A 107 -8.61 9.34 15.22
N GLN A 108 -9.70 9.71 15.89
CA GLN A 108 -11.04 9.77 15.28
C GLN A 108 -11.11 10.80 14.16
N SER A 109 -10.53 11.99 14.35
CA SER A 109 -10.49 13.05 13.33
C SER A 109 -9.76 12.59 12.07
N ALA A 110 -8.59 11.97 12.21
CA ALA A 110 -7.80 11.44 11.09
C ALA A 110 -8.56 10.34 10.34
N LEU A 111 -9.12 9.35 11.05
CA LEU A 111 -9.90 8.26 10.44
C LEU A 111 -11.13 8.78 9.69
N ASN A 112 -11.85 9.73 10.29
CA ASN A 112 -13.02 10.33 9.67
C ASN A 112 -12.64 11.14 8.41
N ALA A 113 -11.55 11.92 8.46
CA ALA A 113 -11.07 12.68 7.31
C ALA A 113 -10.67 11.77 6.14
N ILE A 114 -9.93 10.69 6.40
CA ILE A 114 -9.57 9.69 5.39
C ILE A 114 -10.83 9.08 4.78
N LYS A 115 -11.80 8.67 5.61
CA LYS A 115 -13.06 8.07 5.14
C LYS A 115 -13.87 9.04 4.28
N ILE A 116 -14.04 10.28 4.73
CA ILE A 116 -14.75 11.33 3.99
C ILE A 116 -14.11 11.55 2.62
N HIS A 117 -12.77 11.62 2.56
CA HIS A 117 -12.04 11.78 1.31
C HIS A 117 -12.22 10.57 0.38
N GLN A 118 -12.15 9.34 0.89
CA GLN A 118 -12.41 8.13 0.11
C GLN A 118 -13.84 8.11 -0.46
N ASP A 119 -14.83 8.41 0.38
CA ASP A 119 -16.23 8.48 -0.03
C ASP A 119 -16.46 9.59 -1.06
N PHE A 120 -15.82 10.75 -0.89
CA PHE A 120 -15.81 11.84 -1.85
C PHE A 120 -15.22 11.39 -3.19
N ARG A 121 -14.08 10.69 -3.18
CA ARG A 121 -13.47 10.15 -4.40
C ARG A 121 -14.37 9.15 -5.10
N ILE A 122 -15.02 8.24 -4.37
CA ILE A 122 -15.96 7.26 -4.94
C ILE A 122 -17.15 7.98 -5.58
N ARG A 123 -17.80 8.91 -4.87
CA ARG A 123 -18.89 9.73 -5.42
C ARG A 123 -18.46 10.56 -6.62
N SER A 124 -17.21 11.01 -6.64
CA SER A 124 -16.66 11.77 -7.76
C SER A 124 -16.32 10.89 -8.98
N ARG A 125 -16.25 9.56 -8.81
CA ARG A 125 -15.77 8.59 -9.82
C ARG A 125 -16.86 7.91 -10.66
N LEU A 126 -18.12 7.77 -10.25
CA LEU A 126 -19.14 7.06 -11.07
C LEU A 126 -20.61 7.48 -10.80
N PRO A 127 -21.56 7.27 -11.77
CA PRO A 127 -21.48 6.20 -12.78
C PRO A 127 -21.63 6.58 -14.25
N ALA A 128 -21.14 5.64 -15.08
CA ALA A 128 -21.54 5.46 -16.46
C ALA A 128 -23.07 5.58 -16.61
N SER A 129 -23.48 6.33 -17.63
CA SER A 129 -24.84 6.57 -18.10
C SER A 129 -25.78 7.27 -17.11
N ILE A 130 -25.95 8.57 -17.31
CA ILE A 130 -27.22 9.23 -17.64
C ILE A 130 -26.81 10.56 -18.29
N GLY A 131 -27.20 10.75 -19.56
CA GLY A 131 -26.93 11.97 -20.30
C GLY A 131 -27.58 13.19 -19.66
N LEU A 132 -27.01 14.35 -19.96
CA LEU A 132 -27.68 15.63 -20.15
C LEU A 132 -26.60 16.62 -20.60
N GLU A 133 -26.55 16.81 -21.92
CA GLU A 133 -26.33 18.07 -22.63
C GLU A 133 -25.33 19.06 -22.01
N ASP A 134 -24.07 18.95 -22.42
CA ASP A 134 -23.25 20.11 -22.77
C ASP A 134 -22.15 19.61 -23.71
N GLU A 135 -22.29 19.98 -24.99
CA GLU A 135 -21.47 19.60 -26.15
C GLU A 135 -19.97 19.87 -25.94
N PRO A 136 -19.11 18.83 -25.97
CA PRO A 136 -17.69 18.97 -26.25
C PRO A 136 -17.36 18.24 -27.55
N SER A 137 -16.85 18.99 -28.53
CA SER A 137 -16.34 18.58 -29.85
C SER A 137 -16.04 17.08 -30.01
N SER A 138 -16.72 16.47 -30.99
CA SER A 138 -16.75 15.05 -31.37
C SER A 138 -15.39 14.31 -31.45
N GLU A 139 -14.26 15.01 -31.55
CA GLU A 139 -12.95 14.40 -31.82
C GLU A 139 -12.23 13.89 -30.55
N GLU A 140 -12.47 14.49 -29.39
CA GLU A 140 -11.78 14.10 -28.14
C GLU A 140 -12.39 12.86 -27.48
N GLN A 141 -13.70 12.65 -27.65
CA GLN A 141 -14.38 11.44 -27.14
C GLN A 141 -14.00 10.19 -27.93
N ASP A 142 -13.85 10.32 -29.25
CA ASP A 142 -13.44 9.22 -30.13
C ASP A 142 -12.01 8.75 -29.83
N GLN A 143 -11.07 9.68 -29.64
CA GLN A 143 -9.69 9.34 -29.25
C GLN A 143 -9.64 8.62 -27.90
N LYS A 144 -10.46 9.06 -26.93
CA LYS A 144 -10.52 8.43 -25.61
C LYS A 144 -11.12 7.01 -25.67
N LEU A 145 -12.15 6.80 -26.50
CA LEU A 145 -12.72 5.46 -26.74
C LEU A 145 -11.70 4.54 -27.41
N GLN A 146 -10.92 5.07 -28.35
CA GLN A 146 -9.89 4.32 -29.08
C GLN A 146 -8.78 3.83 -28.15
N ILE A 147 -8.26 4.73 -27.29
CA ILE A 147 -7.22 4.39 -26.30
C ILE A 147 -7.72 3.35 -25.29
N ILE A 148 -8.98 3.46 -24.84
CA ILE A 148 -9.56 2.49 -23.89
C ILE A 148 -9.69 1.10 -24.56
N THR A 149 -10.08 1.07 -25.83
CA THR A 149 -10.23 -0.18 -26.59
C THR A 149 -8.88 -0.85 -26.78
N GLU A 150 -7.86 -0.09 -27.19
CA GLU A 150 -6.49 -0.57 -27.39
C GLU A 150 -5.89 -1.13 -26.09
N LEU A 151 -6.00 -0.39 -24.98
CA LEU A 151 -5.54 -0.89 -23.67
C LEU A 151 -6.28 -2.16 -23.23
N SER A 152 -7.56 -2.29 -23.55
CA SER A 152 -8.32 -3.50 -23.22
C SER A 152 -7.87 -4.71 -24.04
N GLU A 153 -7.45 -4.51 -25.28
CA GLU A 153 -6.92 -5.58 -26.13
C GLU A 153 -5.53 -6.01 -25.68
N ASP A 154 -4.67 -5.06 -25.33
CA ASP A 154 -3.33 -5.31 -24.78
C ASP A 154 -3.37 -6.14 -23.49
N ILE A 155 -4.32 -5.85 -22.60
CA ILE A 155 -4.50 -6.62 -21.36
C ILE A 155 -4.86 -8.08 -21.69
N LYS A 156 -5.83 -8.30 -22.59
CA LYS A 156 -6.23 -9.66 -23.01
C LYS A 156 -5.08 -10.44 -23.64
N GLN A 157 -4.24 -9.77 -24.43
CA GLN A 157 -3.06 -10.40 -25.03
C GLN A 157 -2.04 -10.82 -23.97
N LYS A 158 -1.77 -9.94 -22.99
CA LYS A 158 -0.85 -10.24 -21.88
C LYS A 158 -1.36 -11.38 -21.00
N GLU A 159 -2.66 -11.44 -20.73
CA GLU A 159 -3.27 -12.56 -20.01
C GLU A 159 -3.08 -13.89 -20.75
N LYS A 160 -3.31 -13.91 -22.07
CA LYS A 160 -3.08 -15.12 -22.88
C LYS A 160 -1.61 -15.57 -22.86
N LEU A 161 -0.68 -14.61 -22.93
CA LEU A 161 0.75 -14.92 -22.85
C LEU A 161 1.13 -15.50 -21.49
N ALA A 162 0.58 -14.95 -20.40
CA ALA A 162 0.83 -15.45 -19.05
C ALA A 162 0.36 -16.90 -18.88
N VAL A 163 -0.85 -17.23 -19.36
CA VAL A 163 -1.37 -18.61 -19.34
C VAL A 163 -0.46 -19.56 -20.15
N SER A 164 0.03 -19.13 -21.31
CA SER A 164 0.96 -19.95 -22.11
C SER A 164 2.30 -20.17 -21.42
N MET A 165 2.79 -19.18 -20.68
CA MET A 165 4.05 -19.27 -19.93
C MET A 165 3.92 -20.21 -18.74
N GLU A 166 2.78 -20.19 -18.05
CA GLU A 166 2.46 -21.13 -16.97
C GLU A 166 2.43 -22.58 -17.49
N GLN A 167 1.81 -22.82 -18.65
CA GLN A 167 1.80 -24.15 -19.25
C GLN A 167 3.21 -24.65 -19.57
N LEU A 168 4.05 -23.79 -20.17
CA LEU A 168 5.44 -24.15 -20.47
C LEU A 168 6.24 -24.46 -19.20
N HIS A 169 5.98 -23.73 -18.12
CA HIS A 169 6.61 -23.98 -16.83
C HIS A 169 6.20 -25.35 -16.27
N GLN A 170 4.91 -25.70 -16.34
CA GLN A 170 4.42 -27.01 -15.94
C GLN A 170 5.05 -28.14 -16.76
N ASP A 171 5.13 -27.98 -18.09
CA ASP A 171 5.76 -28.98 -18.97
C ASP A 171 7.26 -29.18 -18.60
N ALA A 172 7.96 -28.12 -18.22
CA ALA A 172 9.36 -28.20 -17.79
C ALA A 172 9.53 -28.95 -16.45
N GLU A 173 8.64 -28.71 -15.50
CA GLU A 173 8.61 -29.44 -14.22
C GLU A 173 8.29 -30.93 -14.43
N ASP A 174 7.33 -31.25 -15.30
CA ASP A 174 6.99 -32.63 -15.64
C ASP A 174 8.19 -33.36 -16.25
N ILE A 175 8.90 -32.72 -17.18
CA ILE A 175 10.15 -33.26 -17.76
C ILE A 175 11.20 -33.48 -16.66
N GLN A 176 11.37 -32.52 -15.76
CA GLN A 176 12.33 -32.63 -14.65
C GLN A 176 11.99 -33.81 -13.74
N SER A 177 10.70 -34.04 -13.45
CA SER A 177 10.24 -35.21 -12.70
C SER A 177 10.60 -36.51 -13.43
N LEU A 178 10.36 -36.60 -14.74
CA LEU A 178 10.71 -37.78 -15.53
C LEU A 178 12.22 -38.09 -15.49
N PHE A 179 13.07 -37.06 -15.54
CA PHE A 179 14.52 -37.25 -15.38
C PHE A 179 14.90 -37.74 -13.99
N GLN A 180 14.24 -37.24 -12.94
CA GLN A 180 14.47 -37.71 -11.58
C GLN A 180 14.03 -39.17 -11.40
N ASP A 181 12.87 -39.54 -11.95
CA ASP A 181 12.36 -40.91 -11.91
C ASP A 181 13.29 -41.88 -12.65
N LEU A 182 13.78 -41.49 -13.83
CA LEU A 182 14.78 -42.25 -14.58
C LEU A 182 16.07 -42.41 -13.79
N ALA A 183 16.58 -41.32 -13.19
CA ALA A 183 17.78 -41.37 -12.38
C ALA A 183 17.63 -42.32 -11.18
N GLN A 184 16.48 -42.29 -10.49
CA GLN A 184 16.18 -43.21 -9.40
C GLN A 184 16.11 -44.66 -9.87
N LEU A 185 15.49 -44.94 -11.02
CA LEU A 185 15.39 -46.28 -11.58
C LEU A 185 16.77 -46.85 -11.98
N VAL A 186 17.63 -46.02 -12.60
CA VAL A 186 19.01 -46.38 -12.91
C VAL A 186 19.80 -46.66 -11.63
N HIS A 187 19.68 -45.81 -10.61
CA HIS A 187 20.31 -46.04 -9.32
C HIS A 187 19.84 -47.32 -8.64
N ALA A 188 18.53 -47.64 -8.65
CA ALA A 188 17.99 -48.87 -8.10
C ALA A 188 18.53 -50.11 -8.84
N SER A 189 18.59 -50.07 -10.17
CA SER A 189 19.11 -51.18 -10.99
C SER A 189 20.61 -51.42 -10.84
N LEU A 190 21.37 -50.40 -10.43
CA LEU A 190 22.80 -50.51 -10.11
C LEU A 190 23.04 -51.11 -8.71
N VAL A 191 22.09 -50.95 -7.78
CA VAL A 191 22.16 -51.55 -6.43
C VAL A 191 21.77 -53.03 -6.43
N GLU A 192 20.89 -53.47 -7.33
CA GLU A 192 20.51 -54.90 -7.46
C GLU A 192 21.54 -55.78 -8.21
N ASN A 193 22.57 -55.19 -8.82
CA ASN A 193 23.62 -55.90 -9.58
C ASN A 193 24.98 -56.00 -8.84
N PHE A 194 25.01 -55.76 -7.52
CA PHE A 194 26.15 -56.01 -6.63
C PHE A 194 25.79 -56.90 -5.45
#